data_AF-A0A945X823-F1
#
_entry.id   AF-A0A945X823-F1
#
_cell.length_a   1.000
_cell.length_b   1.000
_cell.length_c   1.000
_cell.angle_alpha   90.00
_cell.angle_beta   90.00
_cell.angle_gamma   90.00
#
_symmetry.space_group_name_H-M   'P 1'
#
loop_
_entity.id
_entity.type
_entity.pdbx_description
1 polymer ?
#
loop_
_entity_poly.entity_id
_entity_poly.type
_entity_poly.pdbx_seq_one_letter_code
_entity_poly.pdbx_strand_id
1 'polypeptide(L)' 'MKKILILLIFPFVCFSQNSLNMSLLAEYDYSNSQGNDIWGWVSPDGSEYALVGLTDGFSVVNVT' A
#
# COMPACT_ATOMS: atom_id res chain seq x y z
N MET A 1 -9.80 -35.98 -17.30
CA MET A 1 -9.05 -35.90 -16.03
C MET A 1 -7.85 -34.96 -16.09
N LYS A 2 -6.89 -35.11 -17.01
CA LYS A 2 -5.74 -34.17 -17.14
C LYS A 2 -6.13 -32.68 -17.27
N LYS A 3 -7.19 -32.36 -18.02
CA LYS A 3 -7.69 -30.97 -18.20
C LYS A 3 -8.25 -30.36 -16.90
N ILE A 4 -8.83 -31.17 -16.02
CA ILE A 4 -9.35 -30.74 -14.71
C ILE A 4 -8.20 -30.40 -13.77
N LEU A 5 -7.12 -31.20 -13.81
CA LEU A 5 -5.92 -30.97 -13.01
C LEU A 5 -5.25 -29.62 -13.36
N ILE A 6 -5.25 -29.24 -14.64
CA ILE A 6 -4.72 -27.94 -15.10
C ILE A 6 -5.55 -26.78 -14.53
N LEU A 7 -6.88 -26.90 -14.52
CA LEU A 7 -7.77 -25.87 -13.96
C LEU A 7 -7.58 -25.67 -12.45
N LEU A 8 -7.28 -26.74 -11.71
CA LEU A 8 -7.02 -26.67 -10.26
C LEU A 8 -5.70 -26.00 -9.91
N ILE A 9 -4.69 -26.08 -10.80
CA ILE A 9 -3.36 -25.50 -10.56
C ILE A 9 -3.30 -24.03 -11.00
N PHE A 10 -4.19 -23.61 -11.91
CA PHE A 10 -4.26 -22.25 -12.45
C PHE A 10 -4.27 -21.11 -11.41
N PRO A 11 -5.03 -21.16 -10.30
CA PRO A 11 -5.02 -20.08 -9.31
C PRO A 11 -3.68 -19.93 -8.55
N PHE A 12 -2.85 -20.97 -8.51
CA PHE A 12 -1.53 -20.92 -7.85
C PHE A 12 -0.43 -20.30 -8.71
N VAL A 13 -0.71 -20.07 -10.00
CA VAL A 13 0.22 -19.42 -10.95
C VAL A 13 -0.30 -18.06 -11.43
N CYS A 14 -1.48 -17.64 -10.98
CA CYS A 14 -2.03 -16.33 -11.27
C CYS A 14 -1.59 -15.32 -10.21
N PHE A 15 -0.73 -14.38 -10.58
CA PHE A 15 -0.44 -13.21 -9.76
C PHE A 15 -1.41 -12.09 -10.13
N SER A 16 -2.18 -11.60 -9.17
CA SER A 16 -2.98 -10.38 -9.37
C SER A 16 -2.04 -9.18 -9.52
N GLN A 17 -2.32 -8.31 -10.49
CA GLN A 17 -1.58 -7.06 -10.68
C GLN A 17 -2.50 -5.89 -10.28
N ASN A 18 -2.14 -5.17 -9.22
CA ASN A 18 -2.74 -3.88 -8.92
C ASN A 18 -2.24 -2.88 -9.98
N SER A 19 -3.14 -2.39 -10.84
CA SER A 19 -2.76 -1.47 -11.94
C SER A 19 -3.47 -0.13 -11.80
N LEU A 20 -3.13 0.61 -10.76
CA LEU A 20 -3.49 2.04 -10.67
C LEU A 20 -2.57 2.93 -11.54
N ASN A 21 -1.72 2.34 -12.39
CA ASN A 21 -0.62 3.04 -13.06
C ASN A 21 0.23 3.87 -12.07
N MET A 22 0.51 3.28 -10.91
CA MET A 22 1.26 3.89 -9.81
C MET A 22 2.39 2.96 -9.38
N SER A 23 3.53 3.54 -9.02
CA SER A 23 4.61 2.85 -8.32
C SER A 23 4.41 2.97 -6.81
N LEU A 24 4.67 1.88 -6.07
CA LEU A 24 4.77 1.96 -4.61
C LEU A 24 5.97 2.84 -4.25
N LEU A 25 5.72 3.90 -3.49
CA LEU A 25 6.75 4.87 -3.06
C LEU A 25 7.35 4.48 -1.70
N ALA A 26 6.51 4.13 -0.74
CA ALA A 26 6.91 3.72 0.60
C ALA A 26 5.89 2.77 1.24
N GLU A 27 6.36 1.96 2.19
CA GLU A 27 5.55 1.12 3.07
C GLU A 27 6.03 1.36 4.51
N TYR A 28 5.10 1.55 5.44
CA TYR A 28 5.42 1.87 6.83
C TYR A 28 4.49 1.10 7.76
N ASP A 29 5.06 0.43 8.76
CA ASP A 29 4.33 -0.34 9.76
C ASP A 29 4.35 0.37 11.12
N TYR A 30 3.19 0.40 11.78
CA TYR A 30 3.01 1.01 13.09
C TYR A 30 2.79 -0.10 14.12
N SER A 31 3.86 -0.57 14.76
CA SER A 31 3.81 -1.75 15.64
C SER A 31 2.88 -1.62 16.86
N ASN A 32 2.64 -0.40 17.34
CA ASN A 32 1.86 -0.14 18.55
C ASN A 32 0.50 0.52 18.28
N SER A 33 0.14 0.76 17.02
CA SER A 33 -1.10 1.45 16.66
C SER A 33 -1.65 0.93 15.34
N GLN A 34 -2.82 1.41 14.93
CA GLN A 34 -3.44 1.04 13.66
C GLN A 34 -3.72 2.30 12.84
N GLY A 35 -3.55 2.20 11.52
CA GLY A 35 -3.92 3.26 10.59
C GLY A 35 -5.43 3.47 10.59
N ASN A 36 -5.85 4.73 10.60
CA ASN A 36 -7.23 5.15 10.41
C ASN A 36 -7.42 5.68 8.98
N ASP A 37 -6.67 6.71 8.63
CA ASP A 37 -6.67 7.36 7.32
C ASP A 37 -5.28 7.88 6.93
N ILE A 38 -5.09 8.15 5.64
CA ILE A 38 -3.83 8.71 5.10
C ILE A 38 -4.13 9.75 4.03
N TRP A 39 -3.48 10.90 4.15
CA TRP A 39 -3.60 12.03 3.23
C TRP A 39 -2.21 12.44 2.73
N GLY A 40 -2.16 13.08 1.57
CA GLY A 40 -0.92 13.65 1.02
C GLY A 40 -0.86 15.15 1.20
N TRP A 41 0.32 15.69 1.49
CA TRP A 41 0.60 17.12 1.48
C TRP A 41 1.95 17.42 0.83
N VAL A 42 2.00 18.51 0.06
CA VAL A 42 3.23 19.03 -0.54
C VAL A 42 3.54 20.37 0.14
N SER A 43 4.71 20.47 0.76
CA SER A 43 5.18 21.70 1.40
C SER A 43 5.59 22.75 0.36
N PRO A 44 5.69 24.04 0.76
CA PRO A 44 6.10 25.11 -0.15
C PRO A 44 7.49 24.94 -0.78
N ASP A 45 8.37 24.14 -0.17
CA ASP A 45 9.70 23.82 -0.70
C ASP A 45 9.71 22.59 -1.64
N GLY A 46 8.55 21.97 -1.87
CA GLY A 46 8.38 20.83 -2.76
C GLY A 46 8.52 19.46 -2.10
N SER A 47 8.80 19.38 -0.80
CA SER A 47 8.80 18.09 -0.08
C SER A 47 7.38 17.52 0.04
N GLU A 48 7.25 16.21 -0.07
CA GLU A 48 5.99 15.46 -0.05
C GLU A 48 5.89 14.66 1.25
N TYR A 49 4.71 14.71 1.86
CA TYR A 49 4.44 14.07 3.14
C TYR A 49 3.17 13.25 3.10
N ALA A 50 3.25 12.05 3.68
CA ALA A 50 2.09 11.30 4.11
C ALA A 50 1.69 11.75 5.51
N LEU A 51 0.47 12.28 5.63
CA LEU A 51 -0.20 12.63 6.87
C LEU A 51 -1.06 11.44 7.28
N VAL A 52 -0.60 10.67 8.27
CA VAL A 52 -1.22 9.41 8.68
C VAL A 52 -1.97 9.62 9.98
N GLY A 53 -3.30 9.52 9.93
CA GLY A 53 -4.12 9.39 11.12
C GLY A 53 -4.01 7.98 11.68
N LEU A 54 -3.74 7.88 12.98
CA LEU A 54 -3.70 6.62 13.70
C LEU A 54 -4.91 6.56 14.65
N THR A 55 -5.25 5.37 15.10
CA THR A 55 -6.35 5.18 16.07
C THR A 55 -6.10 5.89 17.40
N ASP A 56 -4.84 6.16 17.74
CA ASP A 56 -4.41 6.78 18.99
C ASP A 56 -3.46 7.97 18.81
N GLY A 57 -3.33 8.48 17.58
CA GLY A 57 -2.34 9.52 17.29
C GLY A 57 -2.31 10.00 15.84
N PHE A 58 -1.21 10.65 15.49
CA PHE A 58 -0.99 11.22 14.17
C PHE A 58 0.51 11.17 13.85
N SER A 59 0.84 10.82 12.60
CA SER A 59 2.22 10.70 12.11
C SER A 59 2.39 11.47 10.81
N VAL A 60 3.57 12.07 10.63
CA VAL A 60 3.97 12.80 9.42
C VAL A 60 5.22 12.15 8.87
N VAL A 61 5.10 11.55 7.68
CA VAL A 61 6.19 10.79 7.05
C VAL A 61 6.62 11.51 5.78
N ASN A 62 7.91 11.85 5.66
CA ASN A 62 8.48 12.38 4.42
C ASN A 62 8.60 11.23 3.40
N VAL A 63 8.09 11.45 2.18
CA VAL A 63 8.04 10.44 1.10
C VAL A 63 8.71 10.91 -0.20
N THR A 64 9.40 12.06 -0.21
CA THR A 64 10.17 12.57 -1.37
C THR A 64 11.43 11.78 -1.65
#